data_AF-A0A317JL95-F1
#
_entry.id   AF-A0A317JL95-F1
#
_cell.length_a   1.000
_cell.length_b   1.000
_cell.length_c   1.000
_cell.angle_alpha   90.00
_cell.angle_beta   90.00
_cell.angle_gamma   90.00
#
_symmetry.space_group_name_H-M   'P 1'
#
loop_
_entity.id
_entity.type
_entity.pdbx_description
1 polymer ?
#
loop_
_entity_poly.entity_id
_entity_poly.type
_entity_poly.pdbx_seq_one_letter_code
_entity_poly.pdbx_strand_id
1 'polypeptide(L)'
;MIQPTFSQVGLLLLLATLAGEACSRTGGADNSSSAPNQNSEKPYNSTPTTYTGPTTTITATAIFNRYEDGVAGLQTITTGHPIRFAEVYIFDAAGNRIQQGETDGVGNISMVIPKAAGTYTLAVNSRAANSHYNASVLNNPYDNLYYSHSTTFTLAGSETNLAVTLPPADASNNSDLLGGAFNILDQILVANDYLRTEANISCPICTGPQFTVAPKLQIYWTKGLSPGTYYGAPSTGISFFTKGGGALSRGLYILGGINNSVCTDTDHFDNSVILHEYGHFLEFSFGKSASPGGSHNGNELLDPRLAWSEGWADFFQAAALGRSYYRDTEGNSGCSNYGVLINFDLENQLIGEDDPLANEGIFRELAITRTLYDVMTGPTQDGNYNNRNDTDGYAADLGFNFIWAAFQALGSGAYHFQNAGIVNELLNANVQNSSYSNTTRTNFSSVEMHEKQQTDETLYGLRLKPTVAGQGSCFFTFAAGGPQPQESSGGQIIFSDPLRNNAFYRYDYDGNPANAVLYLRYKNTSGSAPYDLNLNIYFEDYVLLEASTLAAQSANVYPEPGGSGPWPGYEHVDLTALPAGTYLINVMVNYSGAQGTTSYFIETPRGAQLCP
;
A
#
# COMPACT_ATOMS: atom_id res chain seq x y z
N MET A 1 45.58 19.78 20.54
CA MET A 1 44.36 19.63 21.36
C MET A 1 43.52 20.88 21.23
N ILE A 2 42.65 20.98 20.22
CA ILE A 2 41.42 21.78 20.22
C ILE A 2 40.51 21.12 19.17
N GLN A 3 39.38 20.55 19.62
CA GLN A 3 38.28 20.09 18.75
C GLN A 3 37.54 21.30 18.17
N PRO A 4 37.03 21.27 16.93
CA PRO A 4 35.98 22.18 16.52
C PRO A 4 34.61 21.58 16.86
N THR A 5 33.87 22.35 17.64
CA THR A 5 32.43 22.22 17.89
C THR A 5 31.64 22.46 16.60
N PHE A 6 30.84 21.49 16.18
CA PHE A 6 29.82 21.69 15.17
C PHE A 6 28.66 22.50 15.76
N SER A 7 28.44 23.67 15.18
CA SER A 7 27.30 24.55 15.44
C SER A 7 26.03 23.89 14.91
N GLN A 8 25.09 23.61 15.83
CA GLN A 8 23.69 23.31 15.53
C GLN A 8 23.09 24.46 14.72
N VAL A 9 22.88 24.24 13.42
CA VAL A 9 21.90 24.99 12.63
C VAL A 9 20.78 24.00 12.40
N GLY A 10 19.67 24.21 13.11
CA GLY A 10 18.43 23.47 12.92
C GLY A 10 17.94 23.70 11.50
N LEU A 11 18.19 22.72 10.65
CA LEU A 11 17.51 22.58 9.37
C LEU A 11 16.11 22.07 9.72
N LEU A 12 15.11 22.91 9.47
CA LEU A 12 13.71 22.53 9.43
C LEU A 12 13.61 21.48 8.31
N LEU A 13 13.74 20.20 8.64
CA LEU A 13 13.38 19.12 7.75
C LEU A 13 11.87 19.28 7.53
N LEU A 14 11.49 19.73 6.33
CA LEU A 14 10.25 19.24 5.73
C LEU A 14 10.46 17.73 5.56
N LEU A 15 10.28 16.98 6.67
CA LEU A 15 9.79 15.62 6.55
C LEU A 15 8.50 15.75 5.76
N ALA A 16 8.28 14.86 4.80
CA ALA A 16 6.94 14.58 4.33
C ALA A 16 6.13 14.16 5.57
N THR A 17 5.57 15.15 6.26
CA THR A 17 4.25 14.96 6.84
C THR A 17 3.42 14.51 5.65
N LEU A 18 3.00 13.25 5.64
CA LEU A 18 1.82 12.83 4.89
C LEU A 18 0.62 13.58 5.50
N ALA A 19 0.62 14.91 5.35
CA ALA A 19 -0.28 15.82 6.02
C ALA A 19 -1.66 15.65 5.41
N GLY A 20 -2.48 14.86 6.09
CA GLY A 20 -3.90 14.72 5.82
C GLY A 20 -4.21 13.80 4.64
N GLU A 21 -4.77 12.63 4.96
CA GLU A 21 -5.63 11.84 4.07
C GLU A 21 -4.97 10.96 2.99
N ALA A 22 -3.68 10.65 3.11
CA ALA A 22 -2.91 10.08 2.00
C ALA A 22 -3.12 8.62 1.66
N CYS A 23 -3.14 7.69 2.62
CA CYS A 23 -3.66 6.35 2.34
C CYS A 23 -5.18 6.40 2.52
N SER A 24 -5.93 6.10 1.46
CA SER A 24 -7.37 6.38 1.36
C SER A 24 -8.17 6.01 2.61
N ARG A 25 -8.56 7.01 3.42
CA ARG A 25 -9.57 6.84 4.47
C ARG A 25 -10.87 6.34 3.87
N THR A 26 -11.41 5.25 4.39
CA THR A 26 -12.78 4.82 4.11
C THR A 26 -13.76 5.64 4.94
N GLY A 27 -13.85 6.95 4.69
CA GLY A 27 -14.86 7.78 5.34
C GLY A 27 -14.48 9.26 5.42
N GLY A 28 -15.36 10.12 4.89
CA GLY A 28 -15.36 11.53 5.23
C GLY A 28 -15.15 12.55 4.11
N ALA A 29 -15.50 12.25 2.85
CA ALA A 29 -15.73 13.34 1.91
C ALA A 29 -17.02 14.07 2.29
N ASP A 30 -16.89 15.34 2.68
CA ASP A 30 -17.98 16.26 2.96
C ASP A 30 -18.97 16.25 1.78
N ASN A 31 -20.21 15.85 2.06
CA ASN A 31 -21.21 15.46 1.05
C ASN A 31 -21.88 16.69 0.37
N SER A 32 -21.15 17.81 0.25
CA SER A 32 -21.73 19.12 -0.08
C SER A 32 -21.31 19.69 -1.44
N SER A 33 -20.52 18.98 -2.24
CA SER A 33 -20.34 19.33 -3.65
C SER A 33 -20.74 18.16 -4.56
N SER A 34 -21.65 18.42 -5.49
CA SER A 34 -21.96 17.48 -6.57
C SER A 34 -20.68 17.21 -7.36
N ALA A 35 -20.03 16.07 -7.12
CA ALA A 35 -18.89 15.65 -7.90
C ALA A 35 -19.24 15.75 -9.40
N PRO A 36 -18.36 16.31 -10.25
CA PRO A 36 -18.61 16.40 -11.68
C PRO A 36 -18.95 15.01 -12.25
N ASN A 37 -19.86 14.96 -13.23
CA ASN A 37 -20.16 13.71 -13.93
C ASN A 37 -18.86 13.13 -14.53
N GLN A 38 -18.60 11.86 -14.23
CA GLN A 38 -17.46 11.14 -14.76
C GLN A 38 -17.81 10.55 -16.12
N ASN A 39 -17.07 10.94 -17.16
CA ASN A 39 -17.16 10.35 -18.49
C ASN A 39 -16.58 8.95 -18.46
N SER A 40 -17.19 8.00 -19.16
CA SER A 40 -16.59 6.67 -19.31
C SER A 40 -15.31 6.74 -20.15
N GLU A 41 -14.28 5.97 -19.77
CA GLU A 41 -13.14 5.73 -20.65
C GLU A 41 -13.64 5.22 -22.02
N LYS A 42 -13.05 5.71 -23.13
CA LYS A 42 -13.35 5.20 -24.46
C LYS A 42 -13.11 3.67 -24.52
N PRO A 43 -13.92 2.89 -25.24
CA PRO A 43 -13.68 1.45 -25.37
C PRO A 43 -12.29 1.15 -25.92
N TYR A 44 -11.66 0.11 -25.37
CA TYR A 44 -10.43 -0.46 -25.91
C TYR A 44 -10.76 -1.42 -27.07
N ASN A 45 -9.98 -1.38 -28.14
CA ASN A 45 -10.10 -2.33 -29.24
C ASN A 45 -8.76 -2.47 -29.98
N SER A 46 -8.14 -3.64 -29.85
CA SER A 46 -6.89 -3.99 -30.53
C SER A 46 -7.08 -4.96 -31.71
N THR A 47 -8.31 -5.38 -32.02
CA THR A 47 -8.56 -6.37 -33.09
C THR A 47 -8.33 -5.75 -34.46
N PRO A 48 -7.34 -6.18 -35.26
CA PRO A 48 -7.04 -5.53 -36.53
C PRO A 48 -8.19 -5.61 -37.54
N THR A 49 -8.44 -4.50 -38.24
CA THR A 49 -9.34 -4.45 -39.39
C THR A 49 -8.72 -5.24 -40.54
N THR A 50 -9.47 -6.18 -41.12
CA THR A 50 -9.06 -6.94 -42.31
C THR A 50 -9.52 -6.23 -43.58
N TYR A 51 -8.63 -6.13 -44.57
CA TYR A 51 -8.88 -5.50 -45.86
C TYR A 51 -8.81 -6.51 -47.00
N THR A 52 -9.71 -6.39 -47.98
CA THR A 52 -9.83 -7.33 -49.13
C THR A 52 -9.23 -6.78 -50.44
N GLY A 53 -8.80 -5.52 -50.47
CA GLY A 53 -8.18 -4.86 -51.62
C GLY A 53 -6.65 -4.78 -51.54
N PRO A 54 -5.98 -4.04 -52.45
CA PRO A 54 -4.55 -3.75 -52.34
C PRO A 54 -4.24 -3.02 -51.02
N THR A 55 -3.20 -3.47 -50.33
CA THR A 55 -2.81 -2.93 -49.02
C THR A 55 -1.36 -2.46 -48.99
N THR A 56 -1.08 -1.59 -48.01
CA THR A 56 0.27 -1.17 -47.62
C THR A 56 0.50 -1.62 -46.18
N THR A 57 1.67 -2.21 -45.92
CA THR A 57 2.13 -2.47 -44.54
C THR A 57 2.79 -1.21 -43.99
N ILE A 58 2.39 -0.78 -42.80
CA ILE A 58 2.96 0.34 -42.06
C ILE A 58 3.77 -0.24 -40.92
N THR A 59 5.07 0.09 -40.88
CA THR A 59 5.97 -0.33 -39.81
C THR A 59 6.49 0.88 -39.05
N ALA A 60 6.57 0.80 -37.73
CA ALA A 60 7.19 1.83 -36.89
C ALA A 60 7.76 1.18 -35.62
N THR A 61 8.51 1.95 -34.84
CA THR A 61 8.92 1.55 -33.48
C THR A 61 8.49 2.66 -32.53
N ALA A 62 7.75 2.29 -31.49
CA ALA A 62 7.28 3.19 -30.45
C ALA A 62 8.23 3.11 -29.25
N ILE A 63 8.84 4.24 -28.92
CA ILE A 63 9.78 4.38 -27.81
C ILE A 63 9.46 5.62 -26.98
N PHE A 64 9.86 5.60 -25.71
CA PHE A 64 9.79 6.73 -24.81
C PHE A 64 11.15 6.97 -24.14
N ASN A 65 11.34 8.19 -23.64
CA ASN A 65 12.44 8.56 -22.78
C ASN A 65 11.92 8.64 -21.35
N ARG A 66 12.81 8.49 -20.36
CA ARG A 66 12.48 8.74 -18.94
C ARG A 66 13.71 9.24 -18.19
N TYR A 67 13.48 9.88 -17.05
CA TYR A 67 14.53 9.99 -16.05
C TYR A 67 14.70 8.65 -15.33
N GLU A 68 15.94 8.32 -14.95
CA GLU A 68 16.21 7.22 -14.02
C GLU A 68 16.43 7.78 -12.61
N ASP A 69 15.90 7.09 -11.61
CA ASP A 69 16.09 7.41 -10.20
C ASP A 69 17.49 6.99 -9.74
N GLY A 70 18.33 7.98 -9.43
CA GLY A 70 19.68 7.77 -8.92
C GLY A 70 19.84 8.16 -7.46
N VAL A 71 21.01 7.88 -6.88
CA VAL A 71 21.38 8.30 -5.52
C VAL A 71 21.39 9.83 -5.32
N ALA A 72 21.32 10.59 -6.41
CA ALA A 72 21.25 12.05 -6.42
C ALA A 72 19.93 12.56 -7.04
N GLY A 73 18.90 11.71 -7.13
CA GLY A 73 17.61 12.00 -7.74
C GLY A 73 17.57 11.78 -9.26
N LEU A 74 16.60 12.39 -9.92
CA LEU A 74 16.33 12.27 -11.36
C LEU A 74 17.32 13.10 -12.20
N GLN A 75 18.51 12.56 -12.42
CA GLN A 75 19.59 13.29 -13.12
C GLN A 75 19.66 13.02 -14.62
N THR A 76 19.54 11.75 -15.01
CA THR A 76 19.88 11.30 -16.37
C THR A 76 18.62 10.88 -17.10
N ILE A 77 18.41 11.45 -18.28
CA ILE A 77 17.41 10.95 -19.22
C ILE A 77 18.03 9.77 -19.98
N THR A 78 17.43 8.60 -19.83
CA THR A 78 17.67 7.44 -20.69
C THR A 78 16.68 7.46 -21.85
N THR A 79 17.13 6.98 -23.01
CA THR A 79 16.38 7.10 -24.27
C THR A 79 16.17 5.74 -24.91
N GLY A 80 15.09 5.59 -25.68
CA GLY A 80 14.86 4.40 -26.48
C GLY A 80 14.20 3.24 -25.74
N HIS A 81 13.52 3.51 -24.63
CA HIS A 81 12.73 2.48 -23.94
C HIS A 81 11.51 2.11 -24.79
N PRO A 82 11.24 0.82 -25.03
CA PRO A 82 10.11 0.41 -25.87
C PRO A 82 8.77 0.71 -25.18
N ILE A 83 7.81 1.26 -25.93
CA ILE A 83 6.42 1.29 -25.48
C ILE A 83 5.83 -0.10 -25.78
N ARG A 84 5.74 -0.97 -24.77
CA ARG A 84 5.46 -2.40 -24.93
C ARG A 84 3.98 -2.74 -24.83
N PHE A 85 3.47 -3.54 -25.76
CA PHE A 85 2.09 -4.08 -25.76
C PHE A 85 0.98 -3.04 -25.63
N ALA A 86 1.23 -1.79 -26.04
CA ALA A 86 0.30 -0.68 -25.91
C ALA A 86 -0.63 -0.60 -27.12
N GLU A 87 -1.82 -0.05 -26.93
CA GLU A 87 -2.79 0.15 -28.01
C GLU A 87 -2.26 1.09 -29.10
N VAL A 88 -2.46 0.73 -30.36
CA VAL A 88 -2.05 1.51 -31.52
C VAL A 88 -3.20 1.71 -32.49
N TYR A 89 -3.39 2.94 -32.97
CA TYR A 89 -4.37 3.30 -33.99
C TYR A 89 -3.74 3.98 -35.20
N ILE A 90 -4.38 3.80 -36.37
CA ILE A 90 -4.17 4.65 -37.54
C ILE A 90 -5.47 5.37 -37.86
N PHE A 91 -5.38 6.69 -38.05
CA PHE A 91 -6.47 7.54 -38.49
C PHE A 91 -6.24 8.06 -39.90
N ASP A 92 -7.33 8.27 -40.66
CA ASP A 92 -7.29 9.04 -41.91
C ASP A 92 -7.30 10.56 -41.65
N ALA A 93 -7.17 11.35 -42.72
CA ALA A 93 -7.19 12.81 -42.64
C ALA A 93 -8.52 13.41 -42.13
N ALA A 94 -9.62 12.64 -42.14
CA ALA A 94 -10.90 13.06 -41.59
C ALA A 94 -11.06 12.68 -40.10
N GLY A 95 -10.05 12.03 -39.51
CA GLY A 95 -10.07 11.58 -38.12
C GLY A 95 -10.80 10.25 -37.90
N ASN A 96 -11.15 9.52 -38.97
CA ASN A 96 -11.72 8.18 -38.84
C ASN A 96 -10.62 7.18 -38.49
N ARG A 97 -10.86 6.34 -37.47
CA ARG A 97 -9.97 5.21 -37.18
C ARG A 97 -10.09 4.17 -38.29
N ILE A 98 -9.01 3.95 -39.04
CA ILE A 98 -8.95 2.97 -40.12
C ILE A 98 -8.25 1.67 -39.69
N GLN A 99 -7.36 1.72 -38.70
CA GLN A 99 -6.70 0.50 -38.23
C GLN A 99 -6.46 0.57 -36.73
N GLN A 100 -6.42 -0.60 -36.10
CA GLN A 100 -6.05 -0.79 -34.72
C GLN A 100 -5.14 -2.02 -34.55
N GLY A 101 -4.36 -2.02 -33.48
CA GLY A 101 -3.44 -3.10 -33.13
C GLY A 101 -2.73 -2.77 -31.82
N GLU A 102 -1.58 -3.38 -31.62
CA GLU A 102 -0.72 -3.17 -30.45
C GLU A 102 0.74 -3.09 -30.87
N THR A 103 1.56 -2.47 -30.03
CA THR A 103 3.01 -2.65 -30.12
C THR A 103 3.41 -4.05 -29.66
N ASP A 104 4.55 -4.58 -30.12
CA ASP A 104 5.11 -5.82 -29.58
C ASP A 104 5.97 -5.57 -28.31
N GLY A 105 6.63 -6.63 -27.82
CA GLY A 105 7.48 -6.56 -26.61
C GLY A 105 8.74 -5.72 -26.74
N VAL A 106 9.09 -5.26 -27.94
CA VAL A 106 10.20 -4.32 -28.20
C VAL A 106 9.70 -3.02 -28.83
N GLY A 107 8.39 -2.76 -28.78
CA GLY A 107 7.77 -1.53 -29.26
C GLY A 107 7.54 -1.48 -30.77
N ASN A 108 7.74 -2.56 -31.53
CA ASN A 108 7.48 -2.52 -32.97
C ASN A 108 5.99 -2.49 -33.26
N ILE A 109 5.66 -1.84 -34.36
CA ILE A 109 4.32 -1.72 -34.92
C ILE A 109 4.36 -2.31 -36.32
N SER A 110 3.41 -3.18 -36.64
CA SER A 110 3.19 -3.68 -38.00
C SER A 110 1.69 -3.75 -38.26
N MET A 111 1.19 -2.86 -39.09
CA MET A 111 -0.24 -2.72 -39.37
C MET A 111 -0.51 -2.63 -40.87
N VAL A 112 -1.61 -3.22 -41.32
CA VAL A 112 -1.98 -3.25 -42.74
C VAL A 112 -3.11 -2.27 -42.98
N ILE A 113 -2.94 -1.31 -43.91
CA ILE A 113 -3.99 -0.36 -44.29
C ILE A 113 -4.27 -0.41 -45.80
N PRO A 114 -5.41 0.13 -46.29
CA PRO A 114 -5.66 0.24 -47.72
C PRO A 114 -4.55 1.02 -48.42
N LYS A 115 -4.18 0.55 -49.61
CA LYS A 115 -3.19 1.22 -50.47
C LYS A 115 -3.82 2.43 -51.17
N ALA A 116 -4.18 3.43 -50.39
CA ALA A 116 -4.80 4.67 -50.84
C ALA A 116 -3.88 5.85 -50.56
N ALA A 117 -3.68 6.71 -51.57
CA ALA A 117 -2.93 7.93 -51.40
C ALA A 117 -3.63 8.85 -50.40
N GLY A 118 -2.88 9.48 -49.50
CA GLY A 118 -3.45 10.35 -48.48
C GLY A 118 -2.52 10.61 -47.31
N THR A 119 -3.01 11.43 -46.37
CA THR A 119 -2.36 11.70 -45.08
C THR A 119 -3.03 10.88 -44.00
N TYR A 120 -2.23 10.30 -43.12
CA TYR A 120 -2.65 9.46 -42.03
C TYR A 120 -1.92 9.85 -40.74
N THR A 121 -2.51 9.49 -39.61
CA THR A 121 -1.89 9.66 -38.28
C THR A 121 -1.72 8.30 -37.63
N LEU A 122 -0.49 7.95 -37.27
CA LEU A 122 -0.18 6.83 -36.39
C LEU A 122 -0.19 7.33 -34.94
N ALA A 123 -0.93 6.69 -34.05
CA ALA A 123 -1.01 7.04 -32.63
C ALA A 123 -0.83 5.80 -31.75
N VAL A 124 0.01 5.91 -30.73
CA VAL A 124 0.22 4.92 -29.67
C VAL A 124 -0.36 5.49 -28.38
N ASN A 125 -1.20 4.73 -27.69
CA ASN A 125 -1.99 5.22 -26.56
C ASN A 125 -1.46 4.68 -25.23
N SER A 126 -1.56 5.45 -24.15
CA SER A 126 -1.07 5.10 -22.80
C SER A 126 -1.96 4.08 -22.07
N ARG A 127 -2.32 2.98 -22.74
CA ARG A 127 -3.16 1.91 -22.20
C ARG A 127 -2.99 0.59 -22.94
N ALA A 128 -3.37 -0.49 -22.25
CA ALA A 128 -3.68 -1.77 -22.86
C ALA A 128 -4.76 -2.52 -22.08
N ALA A 129 -5.36 -3.51 -22.73
CA ALA A 129 -6.24 -4.49 -22.12
C ALA A 129 -6.02 -5.85 -22.80
N ASN A 130 -4.86 -6.44 -22.52
CA ASN A 130 -4.40 -7.70 -23.12
C ASN A 130 -3.84 -8.64 -22.04
N SER A 131 -3.20 -9.74 -22.46
CA SER A 131 -2.63 -10.74 -21.55
C SER A 131 -1.37 -10.31 -20.81
N HIS A 132 -0.78 -9.16 -21.15
CA HIS A 132 0.43 -8.65 -20.51
C HIS A 132 0.11 -7.74 -19.33
N TYR A 133 -0.82 -6.80 -19.53
CA TYR A 133 -1.37 -5.92 -18.51
C TYR A 133 -2.74 -5.36 -18.92
N ASN A 134 -3.53 -4.96 -17.94
CA ASN A 134 -4.84 -4.36 -18.13
C ASN A 134 -4.93 -3.02 -17.38
N ALA A 135 -4.39 -1.97 -17.99
CA ALA A 135 -4.26 -0.65 -17.35
C ALA A 135 -4.43 0.50 -18.34
N SER A 136 -4.88 1.65 -17.84
CA SER A 136 -4.91 2.92 -18.59
C SER A 136 -4.32 4.03 -17.73
N VAL A 137 -3.36 4.76 -18.28
CA VAL A 137 -2.93 6.06 -17.74
C VAL A 137 -3.79 7.14 -18.38
N LEU A 138 -4.53 7.85 -17.55
CA LEU A 138 -5.60 8.79 -17.89
C LEU A 138 -5.29 10.15 -17.29
N ASN A 139 -5.79 11.21 -17.92
CA ASN A 139 -5.57 12.58 -17.46
C ASN A 139 -6.18 12.83 -16.06
N ASN A 140 -7.46 12.53 -15.87
CA ASN A 140 -8.18 12.80 -14.63
C ASN A 140 -9.43 11.88 -14.51
N PRO A 141 -9.99 11.72 -13.30
CA PRO A 141 -11.14 10.83 -13.07
C PRO A 141 -12.46 11.29 -13.67
N TYR A 142 -12.53 12.52 -14.18
CA TYR A 142 -13.75 13.10 -14.75
C TYR A 142 -13.81 12.92 -16.27
N ASP A 143 -12.70 13.12 -16.98
CA ASP A 143 -12.65 13.02 -18.43
C ASP A 143 -12.28 11.62 -18.93
N ASN A 144 -11.49 10.87 -18.14
CA ASN A 144 -11.01 9.53 -18.47
C ASN A 144 -10.37 9.44 -19.87
N LEU A 145 -9.53 10.42 -20.21
CA LEU A 145 -8.81 10.47 -21.49
C LEU A 145 -7.40 9.91 -21.33
N TYR A 146 -7.08 8.89 -22.12
CA TYR A 146 -5.70 8.41 -22.26
C TYR A 146 -4.85 9.40 -23.06
N TYR A 147 -3.54 9.32 -22.88
CA TYR A 147 -2.56 10.05 -23.66
C TYR A 147 -2.27 9.33 -24.98
N SER A 148 -2.03 10.10 -26.05
CA SER A 148 -1.67 9.56 -27.37
C SER A 148 -0.37 10.19 -27.87
N HIS A 149 0.64 9.37 -28.12
CA HIS A 149 1.85 9.76 -28.82
C HIS A 149 1.71 9.48 -30.30
N SER A 150 1.84 10.50 -31.15
CA SER A 150 1.44 10.37 -32.55
C SER A 150 2.37 11.08 -33.53
N THR A 151 2.34 10.60 -34.78
CA THR A 151 3.04 11.20 -35.92
C THR A 151 2.16 11.12 -37.16
N THR A 152 2.34 12.08 -38.07
CA THR A 152 1.66 12.07 -39.37
C THR A 152 2.56 11.46 -40.44
N PHE A 153 1.98 10.73 -41.38
CA PHE A 153 2.68 10.18 -42.54
C PHE A 153 1.81 10.28 -43.79
N THR A 154 2.43 10.15 -44.96
CA THR A 154 1.73 10.20 -46.25
C THR A 154 1.99 8.96 -47.07
N LEU A 155 0.98 8.54 -47.83
CA LEU A 155 1.10 7.52 -48.87
C LEU A 155 0.89 8.17 -50.24
N ALA A 156 1.70 7.79 -51.21
CA ALA A 156 1.48 8.08 -52.63
C ALA A 156 0.47 7.09 -53.26
N GLY A 157 0.10 6.02 -52.56
CA GLY A 157 -0.84 4.99 -53.04
C GLY A 157 -0.18 3.94 -53.94
N SER A 158 1.16 3.90 -53.97
CA SER A 158 1.94 2.95 -54.79
C SER A 158 2.83 2.03 -53.95
N GLU A 159 3.00 2.34 -52.66
CA GLU A 159 3.78 1.62 -51.68
C GLU A 159 3.18 0.24 -51.39
N THR A 160 4.01 -0.75 -51.12
CA THR A 160 3.61 -2.02 -50.51
C THR A 160 3.99 -2.10 -49.04
N ASN A 161 5.05 -1.37 -48.66
CA ASN A 161 5.50 -1.17 -47.30
C ASN A 161 5.92 0.29 -47.11
N LEU A 162 5.65 0.87 -45.94
CA LEU A 162 6.14 2.18 -45.54
C LEU A 162 6.63 2.10 -44.09
N ALA A 163 7.90 2.46 -43.88
CA ALA A 163 8.44 2.71 -42.55
C ALA A 163 8.11 4.14 -42.12
N VAL A 164 7.43 4.28 -40.98
CA VAL A 164 7.04 5.54 -40.37
C VAL A 164 7.93 5.80 -39.16
N THR A 165 8.54 6.98 -39.13
CA THR A 165 9.32 7.43 -37.98
C THR A 165 8.38 8.06 -36.95
N LEU A 166 8.25 7.40 -35.81
CA LEU A 166 7.67 7.97 -34.60
C LEU A 166 8.84 8.41 -33.70
N PRO A 167 9.04 9.71 -33.43
CA PRO A 167 10.09 10.15 -32.51
C PRO A 167 9.84 9.60 -31.09
N PRO A 168 10.82 9.57 -30.18
CA PRO A 168 10.55 9.18 -28.79
C PRO A 168 9.52 10.09 -28.12
N ALA A 169 8.65 9.51 -27.29
CA ALA A 169 7.86 10.28 -26.34
C ALA A 169 8.82 10.92 -25.30
N ASP A 170 8.78 12.25 -25.17
CA ASP A 170 9.82 13.00 -24.45
C ASP A 170 9.62 12.97 -22.92
N ALA A 171 10.74 12.96 -22.19
CA ALA A 171 10.83 13.05 -20.73
C ALA A 171 11.26 14.43 -20.23
N SER A 172 11.68 15.33 -21.13
CA SER A 172 12.04 16.69 -20.72
C SER A 172 10.81 17.45 -20.23
N ASN A 173 11.00 18.45 -19.36
CA ASN A 173 9.94 19.28 -18.76
C ASN A 173 9.09 20.11 -19.76
N ASN A 174 9.18 19.82 -21.07
CA ASN A 174 8.38 20.39 -22.16
C ASN A 174 6.86 20.26 -21.92
N SER A 175 6.03 20.89 -22.76
CA SER A 175 4.57 20.97 -22.53
C SER A 175 3.84 19.63 -22.38
N ASP A 176 4.32 18.55 -23.01
CA ASP A 176 3.53 17.32 -23.19
C ASP A 176 4.04 16.14 -22.33
N LEU A 177 5.34 16.09 -21.99
CA LEU A 177 5.96 15.14 -21.04
C LEU A 177 5.45 13.68 -21.16
N LEU A 178 5.20 13.21 -22.39
CA LEU A 178 4.54 11.92 -22.62
C LEU A 178 5.35 10.72 -22.12
N GLY A 179 6.67 10.87 -21.95
CA GLY A 179 7.53 9.88 -21.32
C GLY A 179 7.08 9.48 -19.91
N GLY A 180 6.47 10.41 -19.15
CA GLY A 180 5.91 10.10 -17.83
C GLY A 180 4.73 9.13 -17.90
N ALA A 181 3.77 9.38 -18.80
CA ALA A 181 2.62 8.49 -18.98
C ALA A 181 3.04 7.08 -19.42
N PHE A 182 4.02 6.96 -20.31
CA PHE A 182 4.53 5.65 -20.75
C PHE A 182 5.44 4.99 -19.71
N ASN A 183 6.17 5.74 -18.88
CA ASN A 183 6.92 5.15 -17.77
C ASN A 183 5.98 4.53 -16.73
N ILE A 184 4.91 5.23 -16.34
CA ILE A 184 3.89 4.69 -15.44
C ILE A 184 3.33 3.37 -16.01
N LEU A 185 2.93 3.36 -17.29
CA LEU A 185 2.42 2.16 -17.94
C LEU A 185 3.44 1.02 -17.98
N ASP A 186 4.71 1.35 -18.20
CA ASP A 186 5.83 0.41 -18.23
C ASP A 186 6.04 -0.28 -16.88
N GLN A 187 5.92 0.47 -15.77
CA GLN A 187 6.01 -0.12 -14.43
C GLN A 187 4.88 -1.12 -14.16
N ILE A 188 3.66 -0.88 -14.66
CA ILE A 188 2.57 -1.85 -14.54
C ILE A 188 2.90 -3.15 -15.28
N LEU A 189 3.51 -3.06 -16.46
CA LEU A 189 3.99 -4.24 -17.17
C LEU A 189 5.08 -4.97 -16.38
N VAL A 190 6.08 -4.24 -15.84
CA VAL A 190 7.14 -4.82 -14.98
C VAL A 190 6.54 -5.60 -13.81
N ALA A 191 5.55 -5.03 -13.11
CA ALA A 191 4.88 -5.71 -12.00
C ALA A 191 4.10 -6.96 -12.43
N ASN A 192 3.39 -6.92 -13.56
CA ASN A 192 2.69 -8.11 -14.08
C ASN A 192 3.68 -9.19 -14.57
N ASP A 193 4.81 -8.80 -15.16
CA ASP A 193 5.90 -9.70 -15.55
C ASP A 193 6.51 -10.40 -14.34
N TYR A 194 6.79 -9.62 -13.30
CA TYR A 194 7.28 -10.13 -12.04
C TYR A 194 6.30 -11.13 -11.41
N LEU A 195 5.03 -10.77 -11.26
CA LEU A 195 4.01 -11.66 -10.68
C LEU A 195 3.83 -12.94 -11.49
N ARG A 196 3.77 -12.88 -12.82
CA ARG A 196 3.66 -14.09 -13.66
C ARG A 196 4.85 -15.02 -13.52
N THR A 197 6.04 -14.48 -13.27
CA THR A 197 7.27 -15.26 -13.13
C THR A 197 7.37 -15.82 -11.72
N GLU A 198 7.36 -14.94 -10.73
CA GLU A 198 7.70 -15.25 -9.35
C GLU A 198 6.53 -15.84 -8.57
N ALA A 199 5.31 -15.32 -8.74
CA ALA A 199 4.15 -15.80 -7.98
C ALA A 199 3.70 -17.21 -8.40
N ASN A 200 4.06 -17.63 -9.61
CA ASN A 200 3.71 -18.92 -10.20
C ASN A 200 4.76 -20.01 -9.97
N ILE A 201 5.89 -19.69 -9.33
CA ILE A 201 6.86 -20.69 -8.91
C ILE A 201 6.16 -21.67 -7.96
N SER A 202 6.24 -22.96 -8.26
CA SER A 202 5.59 -23.98 -7.44
C SER A 202 6.23 -24.04 -6.06
N CYS A 203 5.39 -24.00 -5.02
CA CYS A 203 5.79 -24.28 -3.65
C CYS A 203 4.79 -25.25 -2.98
N PRO A 204 5.17 -25.93 -1.89
CA PRO A 204 4.31 -26.90 -1.21
C PRO A 204 2.96 -26.34 -0.72
N ILE A 205 2.87 -25.02 -0.54
CA ILE A 205 1.72 -24.31 0.04
C ILE A 205 0.98 -23.45 -0.98
N CYS A 206 1.49 -23.39 -2.21
CA CYS A 206 0.97 -22.58 -3.29
C CYS A 206 -0.24 -23.29 -3.90
N THR A 207 -1.41 -23.19 -3.25
CA THR A 207 -2.67 -23.81 -3.71
C THR A 207 -3.61 -22.84 -4.44
N GLY A 208 -3.27 -21.55 -4.48
CA GLY A 208 -4.03 -20.53 -5.16
C GLY A 208 -3.98 -20.64 -6.70
N PRO A 209 -4.88 -19.95 -7.41
CA PRO A 209 -4.81 -19.88 -8.87
C PRO A 209 -3.49 -19.23 -9.33
N GLN A 210 -2.98 -19.68 -10.47
CA GLN A 210 -1.83 -19.03 -11.09
C GLN A 210 -2.18 -17.60 -11.51
N PHE A 211 -1.26 -16.67 -11.22
CA PHE A 211 -1.38 -15.30 -11.67
C PHE A 211 -1.21 -15.24 -13.19
N THR A 212 -2.09 -14.51 -13.87
CA THR A 212 -2.04 -14.29 -15.32
C THR A 212 -1.90 -12.81 -15.63
N VAL A 213 -2.92 -12.02 -15.29
CA VAL A 213 -2.92 -10.57 -15.42
C VAL A 213 -3.78 -9.97 -14.31
N ALA A 214 -3.39 -8.82 -13.79
CA ALA A 214 -4.19 -8.13 -12.78
C ALA A 214 -5.51 -7.58 -13.38
N PRO A 215 -6.55 -7.35 -12.54
CA PRO A 215 -7.78 -6.71 -12.98
C PRO A 215 -7.55 -5.32 -13.58
N LYS A 216 -8.56 -4.77 -14.28
CA LYS A 216 -8.47 -3.43 -14.87
C LYS A 216 -8.12 -2.38 -13.81
N LEU A 217 -7.03 -1.67 -14.06
CA LEU A 217 -6.60 -0.51 -13.29
C LEU A 217 -6.71 0.77 -14.11
N GLN A 218 -7.23 1.82 -13.48
CA GLN A 218 -7.16 3.19 -13.98
C GLN A 218 -6.12 3.95 -13.16
N ILE A 219 -5.27 4.70 -13.83
CA ILE A 219 -4.21 5.49 -13.24
C ILE A 219 -4.40 6.93 -13.69
N TYR A 220 -4.56 7.84 -12.75
CA TYR A 220 -4.77 9.25 -13.01
C TYR A 220 -3.48 10.01 -12.80
N TRP A 221 -3.01 10.67 -13.84
CA TRP A 221 -1.80 11.46 -13.82
C TRP A 221 -2.02 12.65 -14.74
N THR A 222 -1.67 13.85 -14.27
CA THR A 222 -1.60 15.05 -15.11
C THR A 222 -0.34 15.81 -14.73
N LYS A 223 0.50 16.12 -15.73
CA LYS A 223 1.68 16.96 -15.54
C LYS A 223 1.34 18.25 -14.77
N GLY A 224 2.13 18.55 -13.74
CA GLY A 224 2.01 19.75 -12.93
C GLY A 224 0.87 19.73 -11.90
N LEU A 225 0.12 18.63 -11.81
CA LEU A 225 -1.05 18.52 -10.95
C LEU A 225 -0.78 17.59 -9.77
N SER A 226 -1.14 18.08 -8.58
CA SER A 226 -1.18 17.29 -7.37
C SER A 226 -2.53 16.60 -7.24
N PRO A 227 -2.56 15.27 -7.02
CA PRO A 227 -3.75 14.55 -6.63
C PRO A 227 -4.50 15.14 -5.42
N GLY A 228 -3.80 15.85 -4.54
CA GLY A 228 -4.36 16.64 -3.45
C GLY A 228 -5.49 17.57 -3.88
N THR A 229 -5.48 18.02 -5.15
CA THR A 229 -6.54 18.86 -5.68
C THR A 229 -7.93 18.23 -5.64
N TYR A 230 -8.03 16.89 -5.66
CA TYR A 230 -9.31 16.18 -5.70
C TYR A 230 -10.02 16.11 -4.35
N TYR A 231 -9.34 16.48 -3.26
CA TYR A 231 -9.89 16.54 -1.90
C TYR A 231 -9.51 17.85 -1.18
N GLY A 232 -9.20 18.91 -1.93
CA GLY A 232 -9.07 20.27 -1.40
C GLY A 232 -7.69 20.66 -0.89
N ALA A 233 -6.65 19.86 -1.15
CA ALA A 233 -5.26 20.11 -0.78
C ALA A 233 -4.32 20.23 -2.01
N PRO A 234 -4.56 21.17 -2.94
CA PRO A 234 -3.87 21.23 -4.25
C PRO A 234 -2.36 21.51 -4.19
N SER A 235 -1.83 21.88 -3.01
CA SER A 235 -0.41 22.16 -2.78
C SER A 235 0.33 21.04 -2.06
N THR A 236 -0.34 19.94 -1.73
CA THR A 236 0.28 18.78 -1.04
C THR A 236 0.85 17.82 -2.10
N GLY A 237 2.17 17.56 -2.06
CA GLY A 237 2.80 16.53 -2.89
C GLY A 237 2.39 15.16 -2.39
N ILE A 238 1.75 14.36 -3.24
CA ILE A 238 1.16 13.10 -2.84
C ILE A 238 0.79 12.23 -4.05
N SER A 239 1.15 10.96 -3.97
CA SER A 239 0.53 9.87 -4.73
C SER A 239 -0.28 8.99 -3.79
N PHE A 240 -1.32 8.33 -4.31
CA PHE A 240 -2.10 7.38 -3.53
C PHE A 240 -2.94 6.43 -4.39
N PHE A 241 -3.24 5.27 -3.85
CA PHE A 241 -4.32 4.38 -4.28
C PHE A 241 -5.59 4.64 -3.46
N THR A 242 -6.74 4.63 -4.15
CA THR A 242 -8.05 4.61 -3.48
C THR A 242 -8.93 3.48 -4.01
N LYS A 243 -9.69 2.87 -3.09
CA LYS A 243 -10.76 1.89 -3.38
C LYS A 243 -11.97 2.57 -4.06
N GLY A 244 -11.96 3.90 -4.15
CA GLY A 244 -13.08 4.74 -4.60
C GLY A 244 -13.98 5.14 -3.43
N GLY A 245 -14.72 6.23 -3.59
CA GLY A 245 -15.58 6.77 -2.54
C GLY A 245 -15.73 8.28 -2.66
N GLY A 246 -16.90 8.81 -2.27
CA GLY A 246 -17.22 10.22 -2.46
C GLY A 246 -17.10 10.64 -3.93
N ALA A 247 -16.19 11.59 -4.22
CA ALA A 247 -15.93 12.11 -5.56
C ALA A 247 -14.82 11.36 -6.33
N LEU A 248 -14.11 10.43 -5.67
CA LEU A 248 -12.96 9.73 -6.25
C LEU A 248 -13.37 8.39 -6.88
N SER A 249 -12.85 8.15 -8.08
CA SER A 249 -12.90 6.84 -8.72
C SER A 249 -11.83 5.94 -8.14
N ARG A 250 -12.10 4.63 -8.07
CA ARG A 250 -11.05 3.65 -7.77
C ARG A 250 -9.90 3.79 -8.77
N GLY A 251 -8.67 3.86 -8.28
CA GLY A 251 -7.50 3.97 -9.13
C GLY A 251 -6.27 4.44 -8.38
N LEU A 252 -5.17 4.49 -9.12
CA LEU A 252 -3.94 5.13 -8.68
C LEU A 252 -4.01 6.60 -9.07
N TYR A 253 -3.57 7.48 -8.20
CA TYR A 253 -3.43 8.90 -8.45
C TYR A 253 -1.96 9.26 -8.26
N ILE A 254 -1.27 9.56 -9.35
CA ILE A 254 0.18 9.77 -9.35
C ILE A 254 0.47 11.27 -9.42
N LEU A 255 1.37 11.75 -8.55
CA LEU A 255 1.81 13.13 -8.51
C LEU A 255 2.47 13.53 -9.83
N GLY A 256 1.84 14.42 -10.57
CA GLY A 256 2.43 14.97 -11.79
C GLY A 256 3.18 16.27 -11.56
N GLY A 257 3.10 16.85 -10.37
CA GLY A 257 3.67 18.16 -10.04
C GLY A 257 2.82 18.92 -9.03
N ILE A 258 3.28 20.11 -8.65
CA ILE A 258 2.55 21.00 -7.76
C ILE A 258 2.44 22.37 -8.43
N ASN A 259 1.25 22.98 -8.41
CA ASN A 259 1.02 24.32 -8.96
C ASN A 259 1.49 24.49 -10.43
N ASN A 260 1.20 23.52 -11.30
CA ASN A 260 1.64 23.46 -12.70
C ASN A 260 3.16 23.34 -12.89
N SER A 261 3.91 22.97 -11.86
CA SER A 261 5.36 22.79 -11.87
C SER A 261 5.74 21.33 -11.66
N VAL A 262 6.69 20.84 -12.47
CA VAL A 262 7.35 19.54 -12.29
C VAL A 262 8.66 19.65 -11.50
N CYS A 263 8.96 20.84 -10.97
CA CYS A 263 10.22 21.13 -10.29
C CYS A 263 10.12 21.23 -8.77
N THR A 264 8.95 20.95 -8.22
CA THR A 264 8.78 20.84 -6.76
C THR A 264 8.86 19.38 -6.37
N ASP A 265 7.99 18.55 -6.93
CA ASP A 265 7.92 17.12 -6.64
C ASP A 265 7.11 16.43 -7.74
N THR A 266 7.53 15.25 -8.20
CA THR A 266 6.84 14.50 -9.27
C THR A 266 7.18 13.01 -9.28
N ASP A 267 6.16 12.17 -9.39
CA ASP A 267 6.36 10.73 -9.13
C ASP A 267 6.29 9.88 -10.41
N HIS A 268 6.05 10.49 -11.57
CA HIS A 268 5.91 9.77 -12.83
C HIS A 268 7.21 9.11 -13.33
N PHE A 269 8.35 9.45 -12.73
CA PHE A 269 9.63 8.76 -12.91
C PHE A 269 10.13 8.07 -11.64
N ASP A 270 9.40 8.19 -10.52
CA ASP A 270 9.70 7.46 -9.30
C ASP A 270 9.04 6.08 -9.36
N ASN A 271 9.78 5.13 -9.93
CA ASN A 271 9.30 3.75 -10.11
C ASN A 271 8.91 3.11 -8.76
N SER A 272 9.53 3.55 -7.67
CA SER A 272 9.20 3.16 -6.29
C SER A 272 7.77 3.52 -5.94
N VAL A 273 7.42 4.79 -6.12
CA VAL A 273 6.10 5.33 -5.79
C VAL A 273 5.04 4.66 -6.65
N ILE A 274 5.25 4.60 -7.98
CA ILE A 274 4.30 3.98 -8.91
C ILE A 274 3.99 2.52 -8.51
N LEU A 275 5.01 1.75 -8.14
CA LEU A 275 4.83 0.34 -7.78
C LEU A 275 4.37 0.12 -6.34
N HIS A 276 4.66 1.04 -5.43
CA HIS A 276 4.11 1.07 -4.07
C HIS A 276 2.59 1.22 -4.17
N GLU A 277 2.10 2.20 -4.93
CA GLU A 277 0.66 2.38 -5.15
C GLU A 277 0.02 1.19 -5.88
N TYR A 278 0.76 0.56 -6.80
CA TYR A 278 0.33 -0.67 -7.42
C TYR A 278 0.25 -1.83 -6.41
N GLY A 279 1.15 -1.86 -5.41
CA GLY A 279 1.14 -2.76 -4.26
C GLY A 279 -0.17 -2.69 -3.48
N HIS A 280 -0.67 -1.49 -3.17
CA HIS A 280 -2.00 -1.32 -2.56
C HIS A 280 -3.14 -1.79 -3.47
N PHE A 281 -3.04 -1.55 -4.78
CA PHE A 281 -4.02 -2.10 -5.73
C PHE A 281 -4.03 -3.63 -5.73
N LEU A 282 -2.87 -4.29 -5.60
CA LEU A 282 -2.79 -5.75 -5.44
C LEU A 282 -3.38 -6.20 -4.11
N GLU A 283 -3.14 -5.47 -3.00
CA GLU A 283 -3.75 -5.76 -1.70
C GLU A 283 -5.27 -5.67 -1.75
N PHE A 284 -5.82 -4.66 -2.40
CA PHE A 284 -7.24 -4.56 -2.66
C PHE A 284 -7.77 -5.73 -3.52
N SER A 285 -7.04 -6.11 -4.57
CA SER A 285 -7.52 -7.06 -5.58
C SER A 285 -7.40 -8.52 -5.16
N PHE A 286 -6.39 -8.85 -4.35
CA PHE A 286 -6.02 -10.23 -4.01
C PHE A 286 -5.90 -10.47 -2.49
N GLY A 287 -5.66 -9.42 -1.71
CA GLY A 287 -5.45 -9.51 -0.25
C GLY A 287 -6.67 -9.15 0.60
N LYS A 288 -7.74 -8.55 0.05
CA LYS A 288 -8.91 -8.00 0.78
C LYS A 288 -8.52 -6.94 1.83
N SER A 289 -7.68 -5.99 1.44
CA SER A 289 -7.19 -4.87 2.26
C SER A 289 -8.15 -4.39 3.37
N ALA A 290 -7.73 -4.59 4.63
CA ALA A 290 -8.40 -4.11 5.84
C ALA A 290 -7.82 -2.79 6.37
N SER A 291 -6.83 -2.21 5.68
CA SER A 291 -6.20 -0.96 6.08
C SER A 291 -7.22 0.18 6.12
N PRO A 292 -7.23 0.98 7.21
CA PRO A 292 -8.01 2.21 7.28
C PRO A 292 -7.43 3.33 6.42
N GLY A 293 -6.21 3.15 5.91
CA GLY A 293 -5.43 4.25 5.36
C GLY A 293 -5.06 5.28 6.44
N GLY A 294 -4.51 6.42 6.03
CA GLY A 294 -4.17 7.53 6.90
C GLY A 294 -2.84 8.19 6.57
N SER A 295 -2.47 9.16 7.41
CA SER A 295 -1.11 9.69 7.48
C SER A 295 -0.24 8.67 8.20
N HIS A 296 0.98 8.49 7.72
CA HIS A 296 2.01 7.69 8.39
C HIS A 296 3.40 8.27 8.06
N ASN A 297 4.44 7.66 8.61
CA ASN A 297 5.80 7.71 8.08
C ASN A 297 6.57 6.49 8.60
N GLY A 298 7.73 6.23 8.00
CA GLY A 298 8.54 5.05 8.28
C GLY A 298 8.97 4.86 9.74
N ASN A 299 8.86 5.87 10.60
CA ASN A 299 9.25 5.80 12.00
C ASN A 299 8.09 5.61 12.98
N GLU A 300 6.84 5.73 12.53
CA GLU A 300 5.66 5.74 13.39
C GLU A 300 5.23 4.34 13.87
N LEU A 301 4.59 4.31 15.04
CA LEU A 301 3.79 3.16 15.46
C LEU A 301 2.37 3.35 14.95
N LEU A 302 1.95 2.45 14.07
CA LEU A 302 0.72 2.54 13.31
C LEU A 302 -0.34 1.55 13.80
N ASP A 303 -1.57 1.70 13.32
CA ASP A 303 -2.55 0.60 13.34
C ASP A 303 -1.95 -0.60 12.59
N PRO A 304 -1.94 -1.84 13.14
CA PRO A 304 -1.33 -2.99 12.48
C PRO A 304 -1.86 -3.30 11.08
N ARG A 305 -3.11 -2.92 10.78
CA ARG A 305 -3.69 -3.08 9.43
C ARG A 305 -3.10 -2.06 8.45
N LEU A 306 -2.79 -0.85 8.92
CA LEU A 306 -2.10 0.17 8.14
C LEU A 306 -0.63 -0.20 7.97
N ALA A 307 0.08 -0.54 9.04
CA ALA A 307 1.48 -0.97 8.99
C ALA A 307 1.71 -2.11 7.99
N TRP A 308 0.79 -3.09 7.97
CA TRP A 308 0.80 -4.18 6.99
C TRP A 308 0.62 -3.69 5.55
N SER A 309 -0.35 -2.82 5.29
CA SER A 309 -0.63 -2.28 3.96
C SER A 309 0.56 -1.50 3.40
N GLU A 310 1.15 -0.62 4.20
CA GLU A 310 2.32 0.18 3.82
C GLU A 310 3.56 -0.72 3.64
N GLY A 311 3.81 -1.61 4.60
CA GLY A 311 4.96 -2.51 4.54
C GLY A 311 4.91 -3.49 3.36
N TRP A 312 3.71 -3.95 3.00
CA TRP A 312 3.48 -4.74 1.79
C TRP A 312 3.81 -3.95 0.52
N ALA A 313 3.34 -2.71 0.42
CA ALA A 313 3.53 -1.86 -0.75
C ALA A 313 5.01 -1.50 -0.96
N ASP A 314 5.71 -1.14 0.12
CA ASP A 314 7.15 -0.87 0.13
C ASP A 314 7.98 -2.10 -0.26
N PHE A 315 7.58 -3.29 0.21
CA PHE A 315 8.24 -4.54 -0.14
C PHE A 315 8.00 -4.86 -1.62
N PHE A 316 6.75 -4.75 -2.09
CA PHE A 316 6.38 -5.17 -3.43
C PHE A 316 7.12 -4.37 -4.51
N GLN A 317 7.28 -3.05 -4.33
CA GLN A 317 8.03 -2.24 -5.30
C GLN A 317 9.48 -2.71 -5.44
N ALA A 318 10.14 -3.03 -4.32
CA ALA A 318 11.53 -3.48 -4.31
C ALA A 318 11.67 -4.87 -4.92
N ALA A 319 10.73 -5.75 -4.59
CA ALA A 319 10.63 -7.07 -5.18
C ALA A 319 10.50 -6.99 -6.71
N ALA A 320 9.54 -6.21 -7.22
CA ALA A 320 9.29 -6.07 -8.66
C ALA A 320 10.45 -5.38 -9.41
N LEU A 321 11.13 -4.42 -8.79
CA LEU A 321 12.27 -3.71 -9.39
C LEU A 321 13.61 -4.45 -9.25
N GLY A 322 13.67 -5.51 -8.43
CA GLY A 322 14.90 -6.24 -8.17
C GLY A 322 15.95 -5.40 -7.45
N ARG A 323 15.53 -4.62 -6.45
CA ARG A 323 16.39 -3.75 -5.63
C ARG A 323 16.09 -3.91 -4.14
N SER A 324 16.91 -3.32 -3.27
CA SER A 324 16.79 -3.38 -1.80
C SER A 324 16.48 -2.02 -1.16
N TYR A 325 15.83 -1.12 -1.91
CA TYR A 325 15.49 0.20 -1.40
C TYR A 325 14.16 0.70 -1.95
N TYR A 326 13.52 1.58 -1.19
CA TYR A 326 12.48 2.48 -1.64
C TYR A 326 13.10 3.84 -1.94
N ARG A 327 12.72 4.51 -3.04
CA ARG A 327 13.22 5.85 -3.37
C ARG A 327 12.14 6.76 -3.93
N ASP A 328 12.05 7.94 -3.33
CA ASP A 328 11.21 9.04 -3.78
C ASP A 328 12.09 10.28 -4.02
N THR A 329 11.81 11.05 -5.06
CA THR A 329 12.68 12.14 -5.51
C THR A 329 11.92 13.44 -5.64
N GLU A 330 12.64 14.56 -5.50
CA GLU A 330 12.08 15.87 -5.83
C GLU A 330 12.71 16.42 -7.12
N GLY A 331 11.86 16.99 -7.98
CA GLY A 331 12.27 17.65 -9.21
C GLY A 331 13.12 16.76 -10.12
N ASN A 332 13.90 17.38 -11.01
CA ASN A 332 14.85 16.68 -11.88
C ASN A 332 15.98 17.62 -12.33
N SER A 333 16.97 17.11 -13.06
CA SER A 333 18.11 17.93 -13.52
C SER A 333 17.76 19.09 -14.45
N GLY A 334 16.53 19.15 -14.97
CA GLY A 334 15.98 20.32 -15.67
C GLY A 334 15.49 21.44 -14.73
N CYS A 335 15.55 21.24 -13.42
CA CYS A 335 15.07 22.15 -12.37
C CYS A 335 16.24 22.77 -11.58
N SER A 336 15.97 23.88 -10.88
CA SER A 336 16.99 24.56 -10.07
C SER A 336 17.36 23.79 -8.80
N ASN A 337 16.41 23.07 -8.22
CA ASN A 337 16.58 22.16 -7.10
C ASN A 337 16.03 20.79 -7.51
N TYR A 338 16.72 19.72 -7.14
CA TYR A 338 16.30 18.34 -7.29
C TYR A 338 17.13 17.46 -6.37
N GLY A 339 16.62 16.28 -6.02
CA GLY A 339 17.29 15.39 -5.09
C GLY A 339 16.47 14.15 -4.75
N VAL A 340 16.91 13.45 -3.70
CA VAL A 340 16.19 12.32 -3.13
C VAL A 340 15.48 12.83 -1.88
N LEU A 341 14.15 12.67 -1.83
CA LEU A 341 13.33 13.02 -0.67
C LEU A 341 13.34 11.91 0.36
N ILE A 342 13.12 10.68 -0.10
CA ILE A 342 13.03 9.48 0.74
C ILE A 342 13.91 8.39 0.14
N ASN A 343 14.66 7.69 1.00
CA ASN A 343 15.46 6.56 0.59
C ASN A 343 15.55 5.52 1.72
N PHE A 344 14.58 4.62 1.80
CA PHE A 344 14.58 3.55 2.79
C PHE A 344 15.43 2.38 2.29
N ASP A 345 16.26 1.85 3.18
CA ASP A 345 16.95 0.58 2.97
C ASP A 345 16.06 -0.55 3.49
N LEU A 346 15.85 -1.58 2.66
CA LEU A 346 14.99 -2.73 2.96
C LEU A 346 15.78 -3.94 3.46
N GLU A 347 17.09 -3.81 3.59
CA GLU A 347 18.01 -4.85 4.04
C GLU A 347 18.75 -4.42 5.31
N ASN A 348 19.07 -3.14 5.47
CA ASN A 348 19.75 -2.66 6.66
C ASN A 348 18.86 -1.72 7.46
N GLN A 349 18.70 -2.03 8.73
CA GLN A 349 18.20 -1.06 9.68
C GLN A 349 19.22 0.10 9.83
N LEU A 350 18.82 1.32 9.44
CA LEU A 350 19.69 2.51 9.49
C LEU A 350 19.52 3.27 10.80
N ILE A 351 20.62 3.76 11.38
CA ILE A 351 20.56 4.53 12.64
C ILE A 351 19.78 5.83 12.43
N GLY A 352 18.70 6.00 13.19
CA GLY A 352 17.82 7.18 13.10
C GLY A 352 16.61 6.98 12.19
N GLU A 353 16.49 5.81 11.57
CA GLU A 353 15.34 5.34 10.81
C GLU A 353 14.85 4.03 11.45
N ASP A 354 13.55 3.90 11.65
CA ASP A 354 12.80 2.75 12.16
C ASP A 354 13.59 1.80 13.08
N ASP A 355 13.54 2.06 14.39
CA ASP A 355 14.15 1.22 15.43
C ASP A 355 13.09 0.48 16.25
N PRO A 356 12.62 -0.71 15.77
CA PRO A 356 11.59 -1.45 16.47
C PRO A 356 12.09 -1.92 17.83
N LEU A 357 11.35 -1.61 18.88
CA LEU A 357 11.51 -2.26 20.17
C LEU A 357 10.90 -3.66 20.14
N ALA A 358 11.17 -4.45 21.18
CA ALA A 358 10.59 -5.79 21.29
C ALA A 358 9.08 -5.75 21.08
N ASN A 359 8.60 -6.59 20.14
CA ASN A 359 7.20 -6.75 19.76
C ASN A 359 6.57 -5.57 18.98
N GLU A 360 7.35 -4.55 18.58
CA GLU A 360 6.84 -3.44 17.78
C GLU A 360 6.75 -3.75 16.28
N GLY A 361 7.36 -4.84 15.81
CA GLY A 361 7.53 -5.10 14.37
C GLY A 361 6.21 -5.08 13.59
N ILE A 362 5.12 -5.63 14.13
CA ILE A 362 3.81 -5.66 13.44
C ILE A 362 3.09 -4.29 13.39
N PHE A 363 3.61 -3.29 14.10
CA PHE A 363 3.08 -1.92 14.17
C PHE A 363 3.92 -0.94 13.33
N ARG A 364 4.98 -1.41 12.66
CA ARG A 364 5.96 -0.58 11.95
C ARG A 364 6.04 -1.02 10.49
N GLU A 365 5.78 -0.09 9.57
CA GLU A 365 5.79 -0.40 8.14
C GLU A 365 7.15 -0.90 7.68
N LEU A 366 8.25 -0.22 8.04
CA LEU A 366 9.58 -0.59 7.57
C LEU A 366 10.07 -1.92 8.18
N ALA A 367 9.70 -2.24 9.42
CA ALA A 367 10.00 -3.55 10.01
C ALA A 367 9.26 -4.69 9.27
N ILE A 368 8.01 -4.46 8.86
CA ILE A 368 7.25 -5.41 8.02
C ILE A 368 7.91 -5.52 6.65
N THR A 369 8.29 -4.40 6.05
CA THR A 369 8.96 -4.35 4.75
C THR A 369 10.24 -5.19 4.74
N ARG A 370 11.14 -4.95 5.70
CA ARG A 370 12.41 -5.70 5.83
C ARG A 370 12.14 -7.19 6.08
N THR A 371 11.20 -7.51 6.97
CA THR A 371 10.77 -8.91 7.20
C THR A 371 10.39 -9.60 5.87
N LEU A 372 9.53 -8.98 5.06
CA LEU A 372 9.11 -9.57 3.78
C LEU A 372 10.26 -9.67 2.78
N TYR A 373 11.16 -8.68 2.78
CA TYR A 373 12.34 -8.69 1.92
C TYR A 373 13.27 -9.86 2.28
N ASP A 374 13.64 -10.00 3.54
CA ASP A 374 14.51 -11.06 4.06
C ASP A 374 13.88 -12.46 3.94
N VAL A 375 12.55 -12.55 4.05
CA VAL A 375 11.82 -13.80 3.78
C VAL A 375 12.02 -14.24 2.33
N MET A 376 12.00 -13.30 1.40
CA MET A 376 12.11 -13.54 -0.03
C MET A 376 13.56 -13.81 -0.47
N THR A 377 14.54 -13.12 0.13
CA THR A 377 15.96 -13.21 -0.23
C THR A 377 16.67 -14.33 0.50
N GLY A 378 17.86 -14.73 0.03
CA GLY A 378 18.64 -15.82 0.61
C GLY A 378 20.02 -15.37 1.12
N PRO A 379 20.61 -16.10 2.08
CA PRO A 379 21.89 -15.75 2.71
C PRO A 379 23.11 -15.94 1.80
N THR A 380 22.89 -16.54 0.63
CA THR A 380 23.89 -16.72 -0.42
C THR A 380 23.29 -16.26 -1.73
N GLN A 381 24.07 -15.57 -2.57
CA GLN A 381 23.71 -15.13 -3.93
C GLN A 381 23.44 -16.32 -4.88
N ASP A 382 22.44 -17.16 -4.60
CA ASP A 382 22.07 -18.21 -5.54
C ASP A 382 21.27 -17.57 -6.68
N GLY A 383 21.71 -17.81 -7.91
CA GLY A 383 21.45 -16.98 -9.09
C GLY A 383 20.01 -16.95 -9.61
N ASN A 384 19.04 -17.41 -8.82
CA ASN A 384 17.61 -17.31 -9.13
C ASN A 384 17.04 -15.91 -8.83
N TYR A 385 17.63 -15.18 -7.88
CA TYR A 385 17.17 -13.83 -7.51
C TYR A 385 18.22 -12.80 -7.94
N ASN A 386 18.01 -12.18 -9.10
CA ASN A 386 18.92 -11.17 -9.66
C ASN A 386 19.24 -10.05 -8.64
N ASN A 387 20.50 -9.97 -8.20
CA ASN A 387 21.10 -8.86 -7.45
C ASN A 387 20.50 -8.51 -6.07
N ARG A 388 19.81 -9.44 -5.40
CA ARG A 388 19.35 -9.21 -4.01
C ARG A 388 20.38 -9.79 -3.05
N ASN A 389 21.21 -8.91 -2.50
CA ASN A 389 22.25 -9.30 -1.56
C ASN A 389 21.71 -9.13 -0.15
N ASP A 390 21.66 -10.23 0.61
CA ASP A 390 21.62 -10.19 2.07
C ASP A 390 22.85 -9.39 2.55
N THR A 391 22.60 -8.25 3.20
CA THR A 391 23.67 -7.35 3.68
C THR A 391 23.75 -7.21 5.19
N ASP A 392 22.71 -7.60 5.92
CA ASP A 392 22.64 -7.53 7.38
C ASP A 392 22.84 -8.89 8.07
N GLY A 393 22.82 -9.98 7.29
CA GLY A 393 23.01 -11.36 7.71
C GLY A 393 21.72 -12.11 8.06
N TYR A 394 20.54 -11.58 7.71
CA TYR A 394 19.24 -12.18 7.99
C TYR A 394 18.45 -12.42 6.69
N ALA A 395 18.32 -13.70 6.30
CA ALA A 395 17.56 -14.06 5.10
C ALA A 395 17.07 -15.52 5.13
N ALA A 396 15.85 -15.79 4.64
CA ALA A 396 15.16 -17.08 4.76
C ALA A 396 15.11 -17.93 3.48
N ASP A 397 15.32 -17.34 2.31
CA ASP A 397 15.31 -17.96 0.99
C ASP A 397 14.02 -18.74 0.67
N LEU A 398 12.87 -18.17 1.04
CA LEU A 398 11.56 -18.81 0.79
C LEU A 398 10.97 -18.43 -0.57
N GLY A 399 11.39 -17.29 -1.12
CA GLY A 399 10.92 -16.78 -2.41
C GLY A 399 9.57 -16.05 -2.33
N PHE A 400 9.31 -15.24 -3.37
CA PHE A 400 8.12 -14.39 -3.43
C PHE A 400 6.80 -15.18 -3.53
N ASN A 401 6.79 -16.33 -4.22
CA ASN A 401 5.63 -17.22 -4.29
C ASN A 401 5.11 -17.65 -2.91
N PHE A 402 6.01 -17.82 -1.95
CA PHE A 402 5.65 -18.20 -0.58
C PHE A 402 4.90 -17.07 0.14
N ILE A 403 5.42 -15.84 0.03
CA ILE A 403 4.76 -14.62 0.53
C ILE A 403 3.41 -14.43 -0.18
N TRP A 404 3.38 -14.58 -1.51
CA TRP A 404 2.17 -14.42 -2.32
C TRP A 404 1.07 -15.44 -1.96
N ALA A 405 1.44 -16.66 -1.60
CA ALA A 405 0.49 -17.67 -1.12
C ALA A 405 -0.16 -17.26 0.21
N ALA A 406 0.64 -16.77 1.17
CA ALA A 406 0.12 -16.26 2.44
C ALA A 406 -0.75 -15.02 2.23
N PHE A 407 -0.33 -14.10 1.36
CA PHE A 407 -1.08 -12.91 0.96
C PHE A 407 -2.47 -13.24 0.38
N GLN A 408 -2.55 -14.22 -0.53
CA GLN A 408 -3.85 -14.67 -1.06
C GLN A 408 -4.70 -15.40 -0.01
N ALA A 409 -4.07 -16.18 0.88
CA ALA A 409 -4.78 -16.86 1.96
C ALA A 409 -5.42 -15.85 2.92
N LEU A 410 -4.72 -14.77 3.23
CA LEU A 410 -5.23 -13.63 4.00
C LEU A 410 -6.51 -13.06 3.35
N GLY A 411 -6.52 -12.93 2.01
CA GLY A 411 -7.64 -12.44 1.21
C GLY A 411 -8.86 -13.37 1.10
N SER A 412 -8.79 -14.60 1.61
CA SER A 412 -9.90 -15.59 1.51
C SER A 412 -11.17 -15.20 2.28
N GLY A 413 -11.11 -14.18 3.14
CA GLY A 413 -12.23 -13.74 3.99
C GLY A 413 -12.41 -14.54 5.28
N ALA A 414 -11.57 -15.55 5.54
CA ALA A 414 -11.54 -16.27 6.82
C ALA A 414 -10.90 -15.44 7.96
N TYR A 415 -10.06 -14.47 7.59
CA TYR A 415 -9.33 -13.60 8.49
C TYR A 415 -10.00 -12.22 8.57
N HIS A 416 -10.05 -11.68 9.78
CA HIS A 416 -10.55 -10.33 10.07
C HIS A 416 -9.39 -9.49 10.60
N PHE A 417 -9.48 -8.16 10.45
CA PHE A 417 -8.44 -7.23 10.93
C PHE A 417 -7.04 -7.61 10.42
N GLN A 418 -6.94 -7.82 9.11
CA GLN A 418 -5.74 -8.31 8.44
C GLN A 418 -4.50 -7.47 8.79
N ASN A 419 -3.46 -8.15 9.26
CA ASN A 419 -2.22 -7.54 9.75
C ASN A 419 -1.04 -8.51 9.61
N ALA A 420 0.17 -8.02 9.84
CA ALA A 420 1.40 -8.81 9.71
C ALA A 420 1.46 -10.04 10.64
N GLY A 421 0.86 -10.00 11.83
CA GLY A 421 0.84 -11.15 12.74
C GLY A 421 0.12 -12.37 12.14
N ILE A 422 -0.99 -12.15 11.43
CA ILE A 422 -1.72 -13.23 10.71
C ILE A 422 -0.86 -13.79 9.57
N VAL A 423 -0.16 -12.91 8.86
CA VAL A 423 0.73 -13.30 7.76
C VAL A 423 1.88 -14.14 8.30
N ASN A 424 2.49 -13.72 9.41
CA ASN A 424 3.54 -14.46 10.08
C ASN A 424 3.02 -15.82 10.59
N GLU A 425 1.79 -15.91 11.11
CA GLU A 425 1.17 -17.19 11.49
C GLU A 425 1.04 -18.13 10.29
N LEU A 426 0.53 -17.60 9.17
CA LEU A 426 0.38 -18.33 7.91
C LEU A 426 1.74 -18.80 7.38
N LEU A 427 2.75 -17.94 7.38
CA LEU A 427 4.10 -18.29 6.94
C LEU A 427 4.71 -19.35 7.88
N ASN A 428 4.61 -19.18 9.20
CA ASN A 428 5.10 -20.13 10.20
C ASN A 428 4.47 -21.51 10.05
N ALA A 429 3.13 -21.59 9.99
CA ALA A 429 2.41 -22.85 9.84
C ALA A 429 2.90 -23.65 8.62
N ASN A 430 3.33 -22.94 7.58
CA ASN A 430 3.80 -23.50 6.33
C ASN A 430 5.30 -23.85 6.34
N VAL A 431 6.17 -22.98 6.90
CA VAL A 431 7.62 -23.22 7.04
C VAL A 431 7.91 -24.38 7.98
N GLN A 432 7.08 -24.57 9.02
CA GLN A 432 7.23 -25.68 9.97
C GLN A 432 6.84 -27.06 9.39
N ASN A 433 6.37 -27.12 8.15
CA ASN A 433 6.15 -28.37 7.44
C ASN A 433 7.48 -29.12 7.20
N SER A 434 7.45 -30.44 7.37
CA SER A 434 8.59 -31.37 7.15
C SER A 434 9.26 -31.29 5.76
N SER A 435 8.65 -30.62 4.78
CA SER A 435 9.24 -30.36 3.48
C SER A 435 10.41 -29.36 3.50
N TYR A 436 10.55 -28.54 4.56
CA TYR A 436 11.63 -27.56 4.69
C TYR A 436 12.76 -28.01 5.62
N SER A 437 13.99 -27.58 5.30
CA SER A 437 15.17 -27.94 6.08
C SER A 437 15.13 -27.31 7.48
N ASN A 438 15.91 -27.87 8.42
CA ASN A 438 16.06 -27.23 9.73
C ASN A 438 16.70 -25.85 9.62
N THR A 439 17.65 -25.68 8.69
CA THR A 439 18.31 -24.40 8.43
C THR A 439 17.32 -23.34 7.97
N THR A 440 16.47 -23.66 6.99
CA THR A 440 15.42 -22.76 6.48
C THR A 440 14.50 -22.28 7.61
N ARG A 441 14.08 -23.21 8.49
CA ARG A 441 13.25 -22.88 9.65
C ARG A 441 13.96 -21.95 10.64
N THR A 442 15.24 -22.21 10.92
CA THR A 442 16.05 -21.35 11.80
C THR A 442 16.27 -19.97 11.20
N ASN A 443 16.53 -19.88 9.89
CA ASN A 443 16.70 -18.63 9.18
C ASN A 443 15.41 -17.79 9.21
N PHE A 444 14.26 -18.38 8.89
CA PHE A 444 12.98 -17.70 8.96
C PHE A 444 12.69 -17.14 10.36
N SER A 445 12.87 -17.95 11.40
CA SER A 445 12.71 -17.45 12.77
C SER A 445 13.72 -16.37 13.15
N SER A 446 14.93 -16.38 12.55
CA SER A 446 15.92 -15.33 12.79
C SER A 446 15.53 -13.99 12.18
N VAL A 447 14.87 -14.00 11.01
CA VAL A 447 14.30 -12.80 10.37
C VAL A 447 13.23 -12.19 11.28
N GLU A 448 12.26 -12.99 11.73
CA GLU A 448 11.19 -12.52 12.62
C GLU A 448 11.74 -11.92 13.93
N MET A 449 12.76 -12.55 14.51
CA MET A 449 13.43 -12.04 15.72
C MET A 449 14.25 -10.76 15.45
N HIS A 450 14.87 -10.64 14.28
CA HIS A 450 15.63 -9.46 13.88
C HIS A 450 14.73 -8.24 13.82
N GLU A 451 13.62 -8.37 13.10
CA GLU A 451 12.64 -7.30 12.87
C GLU A 451 11.58 -7.15 13.97
N LYS A 452 11.77 -7.85 15.10
CA LYS A 452 10.90 -7.78 16.29
C LYS A 452 9.44 -8.06 15.98
N GLN A 453 9.21 -8.92 14.99
CA GLN A 453 7.89 -9.32 14.54
C GLN A 453 7.21 -10.19 15.60
N GLN A 454 5.88 -10.19 15.54
CA GLN A 454 5.10 -11.23 16.19
C GLN A 454 4.76 -12.34 15.24
N THR A 455 4.78 -13.56 15.76
CA THR A 455 4.59 -14.78 14.98
C THR A 455 3.13 -15.13 14.74
N ASP A 456 2.20 -14.42 15.40
CA ASP A 456 0.76 -14.70 15.39
C ASP A 456 -0.12 -13.48 15.75
N GLU A 457 -1.42 -13.70 15.91
CA GLU A 457 -2.44 -12.71 16.25
C GLU A 457 -2.37 -12.17 17.70
N THR A 458 -1.43 -12.63 18.55
CA THR A 458 -1.46 -12.39 20.01
C THR A 458 -1.49 -10.93 20.44
N LEU A 459 -0.91 -10.02 19.65
CA LEU A 459 -0.92 -8.59 19.94
C LEU A 459 -2.06 -7.83 19.26
N TYR A 460 -2.70 -8.42 18.26
CA TYR A 460 -3.74 -7.75 17.51
C TYR A 460 -4.72 -8.73 16.87
N GLY A 461 -5.98 -8.64 17.32
CA GLY A 461 -7.09 -9.37 16.69
C GLY A 461 -7.27 -10.81 17.19
N LEU A 462 -6.51 -11.27 18.19
CA LEU A 462 -6.72 -12.59 18.77
C LEU A 462 -8.14 -12.75 19.33
N ARG A 463 -8.80 -13.86 18.97
CA ARG A 463 -10.20 -14.10 19.27
C ARG A 463 -10.45 -14.46 20.73
N LEU A 464 -11.22 -13.65 21.43
CA LEU A 464 -11.70 -13.98 22.77
C LEU A 464 -12.78 -15.07 22.75
N LYS A 465 -12.65 -16.04 23.67
CA LYS A 465 -13.60 -17.14 23.86
C LYS A 465 -14.03 -17.26 25.32
N PRO A 466 -15.30 -17.58 25.61
CA PRO A 466 -15.75 -17.88 26.96
C PRO A 466 -15.00 -19.08 27.56
N THR A 467 -14.48 -18.91 28.77
CA THR A 467 -13.92 -19.98 29.59
C THR A 467 -14.82 -20.32 30.77
N VAL A 468 -14.75 -21.58 31.21
CA VAL A 468 -15.42 -22.08 32.42
C VAL A 468 -14.55 -21.90 33.68
N ALA A 469 -13.33 -21.38 33.53
CA ALA A 469 -12.43 -21.14 34.64
C ALA A 469 -12.89 -19.94 35.49
N GLY A 470 -12.46 -19.89 36.76
CA GLY A 470 -12.83 -18.81 37.69
C GLY A 470 -12.31 -17.43 37.26
N GLN A 471 -12.85 -16.38 37.88
CA GLN A 471 -12.47 -15.00 37.62
C GLN A 471 -10.96 -14.76 37.81
N GLY A 472 -10.33 -14.09 36.84
CA GLY A 472 -8.89 -13.85 36.80
C GLY A 472 -8.06 -15.05 36.35
N SER A 473 -8.67 -16.05 35.71
CA SER A 473 -7.97 -17.24 35.18
C SER A 473 -7.07 -16.94 33.99
N CYS A 474 -7.46 -15.96 33.16
CA CYS A 474 -6.58 -15.25 32.25
C CYS A 474 -6.60 -13.74 32.60
N PHE A 475 -5.54 -13.00 32.31
CA PHE A 475 -5.57 -11.54 32.45
C PHE A 475 -4.45 -10.96 31.62
N PHE A 476 -4.66 -9.74 31.14
CA PHE A 476 -3.60 -8.93 30.55
C PHE A 476 -3.09 -7.93 31.59
N THR A 477 -1.85 -7.47 31.45
CA THR A 477 -1.26 -6.50 32.37
C THR A 477 -0.57 -5.36 31.61
N PHE A 478 -1.03 -4.14 31.85
CA PHE A 478 -0.30 -2.93 31.48
C PHE A 478 0.77 -2.63 32.54
N ALA A 479 2.00 -2.47 32.09
CA ALA A 479 3.14 -2.14 32.96
C ALA A 479 3.06 -0.68 33.42
N ALA A 480 3.49 -0.43 34.68
CA ALA A 480 3.60 0.93 35.19
C ALA A 480 4.64 1.75 34.39
N GLY A 481 4.38 3.06 34.24
CA GLY A 481 5.32 3.98 33.60
C GLY A 481 5.37 3.88 32.07
N GLY A 482 4.35 3.30 31.44
CA GLY A 482 4.18 3.33 29.98
C GLY A 482 4.09 4.76 29.42
N PRO A 483 4.33 4.93 28.10
CA PRO A 483 4.21 6.22 27.43
C PRO A 483 2.81 6.78 27.66
N GLN A 484 2.70 8.09 27.82
CA GLN A 484 1.41 8.71 28.07
C GLN A 484 0.66 8.90 26.74
N PRO A 485 -0.64 8.57 26.66
CA PRO A 485 -1.47 9.02 25.55
C PRO A 485 -1.39 10.55 25.43
N GLN A 486 -1.38 11.05 24.20
CA GLN A 486 -1.37 12.49 23.95
C GLN A 486 -2.80 12.96 23.73
N GLU A 487 -3.14 14.09 24.34
CA GLU A 487 -4.45 14.72 24.22
C GLU A 487 -4.38 16.03 23.43
N SER A 488 -5.42 16.32 22.67
CA SER A 488 -5.65 17.64 22.10
C SER A 488 -5.98 18.65 23.20
N SER A 489 -5.94 19.94 22.86
CA SER A 489 -6.38 21.02 23.75
C SER A 489 -7.84 20.90 24.20
N GLY A 490 -8.66 20.11 23.50
CA GLY A 490 -10.04 19.78 23.83
C GLY A 490 -10.21 18.52 24.68
N GLY A 491 -9.12 17.87 25.13
CA GLY A 491 -9.16 16.67 25.96
C GLY A 491 -9.50 15.38 25.20
N GLN A 492 -9.40 15.38 23.86
CA GLN A 492 -9.53 14.16 23.06
C GLN A 492 -8.16 13.52 22.89
N ILE A 493 -8.06 12.20 23.11
CA ILE A 493 -6.82 11.47 22.82
C ILE A 493 -6.58 11.48 21.31
N ILE A 494 -5.44 12.04 20.90
CA ILE A 494 -5.01 12.15 19.50
C ILE A 494 -3.87 11.19 19.16
N PHE A 495 -3.21 10.63 20.17
CA PHE A 495 -2.24 9.55 19.99
C PHE A 495 -2.25 8.64 21.22
N SER A 496 -2.20 7.33 20.98
CA SER A 496 -2.07 6.32 22.00
C SER A 496 -1.16 5.23 21.46
N ASP A 497 -0.07 4.91 22.17
CA ASP A 497 0.87 3.87 21.75
C ASP A 497 0.13 2.54 21.58
N PRO A 498 0.05 2.00 20.35
CA PRO A 498 -0.80 0.83 20.06
C PRO A 498 -0.31 -0.44 20.76
N LEU A 499 0.96 -0.53 21.16
CA LEU A 499 1.49 -1.70 21.87
C LEU A 499 1.38 -1.55 23.39
N ARG A 500 1.64 -0.34 23.91
CA ARG A 500 1.85 -0.14 25.36
C ARG A 500 0.62 0.39 26.09
N ASN A 501 -0.24 1.11 25.40
CA ASN A 501 -1.44 1.72 25.98
C ASN A 501 -2.72 1.08 25.48
N ASN A 502 -2.63 0.12 24.57
CA ASN A 502 -3.78 -0.55 23.97
C ASN A 502 -3.56 -2.06 24.01
N ALA A 503 -4.66 -2.79 24.05
CA ALA A 503 -4.69 -4.22 23.86
C ALA A 503 -5.90 -4.57 23.00
N PHE A 504 -5.65 -5.29 21.92
CA PHE A 504 -6.62 -5.49 20.85
C PHE A 504 -7.05 -6.95 20.75
N TYR A 505 -8.35 -7.18 20.72
CA TYR A 505 -8.93 -8.50 20.57
C TYR A 505 -10.07 -8.53 19.58
N ARG A 506 -10.32 -9.69 19.02
CA ARG A 506 -11.53 -9.96 18.24
C ARG A 506 -12.62 -10.53 19.16
N TYR A 507 -13.85 -10.05 18.97
CA TYR A 507 -15.05 -10.65 19.55
C TYR A 507 -16.12 -10.89 18.49
N ASP A 508 -16.62 -12.12 18.43
CA ASP A 508 -17.70 -12.50 17.53
C ASP A 508 -19.01 -12.48 18.32
N TYR A 509 -19.78 -11.41 18.15
CA TYR A 509 -21.08 -11.26 18.81
C TYR A 509 -22.17 -12.01 18.03
N ASP A 510 -22.87 -12.92 18.71
CA ASP A 510 -23.91 -13.78 18.14
C ASP A 510 -25.28 -13.09 17.98
N GLY A 511 -25.40 -11.82 18.38
CA GLY A 511 -26.66 -11.08 18.38
C GLY A 511 -27.59 -11.44 19.54
N ASN A 512 -27.15 -12.27 20.49
CA ASN A 512 -27.95 -12.65 21.63
C ASN A 512 -27.83 -11.60 22.75
N PRO A 513 -28.94 -10.95 23.18
CA PRO A 513 -28.92 -9.96 24.25
C PRO A 513 -28.32 -10.49 25.57
N ALA A 514 -28.34 -11.80 25.80
CA ALA A 514 -27.73 -12.40 26.98
C ALA A 514 -26.18 -12.35 26.99
N ASN A 515 -25.56 -12.13 25.83
CA ASN A 515 -24.12 -12.02 25.61
C ASN A 515 -23.71 -10.60 25.19
N ALA A 516 -24.65 -9.65 25.21
CA ALA A 516 -24.46 -8.32 24.65
C ALA A 516 -23.66 -7.38 25.55
N VAL A 517 -23.65 -7.60 26.87
CA VAL A 517 -22.88 -6.74 27.77
C VAL A 517 -21.52 -7.33 28.05
N LEU A 518 -20.47 -6.57 27.74
CA LEU A 518 -19.09 -6.90 28.08
C LEU A 518 -18.69 -6.11 29.31
N TYR A 519 -18.16 -6.79 30.31
CA TYR A 519 -17.66 -6.19 31.55
C TYR A 519 -16.15 -6.28 31.58
N LEU A 520 -15.47 -5.15 31.69
CA LEU A 520 -14.04 -5.04 31.93
C LEU A 520 -13.81 -4.93 33.44
N ARG A 521 -13.05 -5.87 33.99
CA ARG A 521 -12.69 -5.92 35.42
C ARG A 521 -11.20 -5.71 35.55
N TYR A 522 -10.78 -4.74 36.35
CA TYR A 522 -9.36 -4.41 36.46
C TYR A 522 -8.92 -4.07 37.90
N LYS A 523 -7.62 -4.17 38.15
CA LYS A 523 -7.02 -3.90 39.45
C LYS A 523 -5.57 -3.46 39.33
N ASN A 524 -5.12 -2.75 40.35
CA ASN A 524 -3.70 -2.51 40.56
C ASN A 524 -3.01 -3.78 41.07
N THR A 525 -1.83 -4.10 40.53
CA THR A 525 -0.96 -5.20 40.98
C THR A 525 0.39 -4.74 41.53
N SER A 526 0.77 -3.47 41.41
CA SER A 526 1.93 -2.88 42.08
C SER A 526 1.87 -1.33 42.19
N GLY A 527 2.13 -0.78 43.38
CA GLY A 527 2.31 0.67 43.58
C GLY A 527 1.01 1.49 43.70
N SER A 528 0.97 2.66 43.03
CA SER A 528 -0.06 3.73 43.05
C SER A 528 -1.45 3.31 42.52
N ALA A 529 -2.41 4.22 42.32
CA ALA A 529 -3.74 3.88 41.78
C ALA A 529 -3.63 3.12 40.42
N PRO A 530 -4.56 2.19 40.08
CA PRO A 530 -4.55 1.53 38.77
C PRO A 530 -4.73 2.55 37.64
N TYR A 531 -4.36 2.15 36.42
CA TYR A 531 -4.77 2.81 35.19
C TYR A 531 -6.30 2.90 35.15
N ASP A 532 -6.81 4.04 34.70
CA ASP A 532 -8.19 4.14 34.22
C ASP A 532 -8.20 3.46 32.85
N LEU A 533 -9.08 2.49 32.62
CA LEU A 533 -9.09 1.66 31.43
C LEU A 533 -10.42 1.78 30.72
N ASN A 534 -10.42 2.26 29.48
CA ASN A 534 -11.62 2.33 28.65
C ASN A 534 -11.78 1.08 27.80
N LEU A 535 -13.03 0.68 27.59
CA LEU A 535 -13.40 -0.38 26.65
C LEU A 535 -14.00 0.23 25.39
N ASN A 536 -13.29 0.13 24.27
CA ASN A 536 -13.71 0.62 22.97
C ASN A 536 -14.06 -0.55 22.05
N ILE A 537 -15.17 -0.45 21.32
CA ILE A 537 -15.64 -1.46 20.38
C ILE A 537 -15.73 -0.84 19.00
N TYR A 538 -15.12 -1.51 18.02
CA TYR A 538 -14.98 -1.03 16.66
C TYR A 538 -15.54 -2.03 15.63
N PHE A 539 -16.06 -1.52 14.51
CA PHE A 539 -16.35 -2.31 13.31
C PHE A 539 -15.05 -2.71 12.60
N GLU A 540 -15.12 -3.56 11.57
CA GLU A 540 -13.94 -4.05 10.84
C GLU A 540 -13.19 -2.95 10.05
N ASP A 541 -13.91 -1.92 9.60
CA ASP A 541 -13.43 -0.77 8.82
C ASP A 541 -13.10 0.46 9.67
N TYR A 542 -12.88 0.28 10.97
CA TYR A 542 -12.66 1.39 11.89
C TYR A 542 -11.34 2.14 11.64
N VAL A 543 -11.26 3.37 12.18
CA VAL A 543 -10.02 4.14 12.29
C VAL A 543 -9.72 4.31 13.78
N LEU A 544 -8.53 3.90 14.23
CA LEU A 544 -8.16 3.95 15.64
C LEU A 544 -8.26 5.38 16.19
N LEU A 545 -8.83 5.53 17.40
CA LEU A 545 -9.13 6.81 18.06
C LEU A 545 -10.18 7.70 17.36
N GLU A 546 -10.69 7.33 16.18
CA GLU A 546 -11.72 8.13 15.51
C GLU A 546 -13.12 7.80 16.03
N ALA A 547 -13.72 8.74 16.75
CA ALA A 547 -15.00 8.54 17.43
C ALA A 547 -16.18 8.21 16.48
N SER A 548 -16.11 8.67 15.22
CA SER A 548 -17.12 8.38 14.18
C SER A 548 -17.17 6.90 13.80
N THR A 549 -16.10 6.15 14.06
CA THR A 549 -15.94 4.75 13.66
C THR A 549 -16.11 3.76 14.83
N LEU A 550 -16.36 4.28 16.03
CA LEU A 550 -16.71 3.46 17.20
C LEU A 550 -18.10 2.85 17.02
N ALA A 551 -18.21 1.55 17.26
CA ALA A 551 -19.49 0.86 17.39
C ALA A 551 -20.11 1.10 18.77
N ALA A 552 -19.29 1.06 19.82
CA ALA A 552 -19.67 1.36 21.19
C ALA A 552 -18.44 1.68 22.05
N GLN A 553 -18.63 2.37 23.17
CA GLN A 553 -17.56 2.71 24.11
C GLN A 553 -18.11 2.71 25.53
N SER A 554 -17.27 2.35 26.51
CA SER A 554 -17.61 2.46 27.92
C SER A 554 -17.75 3.93 28.34
N ALA A 555 -18.39 4.18 29.49
CA ALA A 555 -18.58 5.54 29.95
C ALA A 555 -17.25 6.10 30.49
N ASN A 556 -16.87 7.33 30.15
CA ASN A 556 -15.66 7.97 30.68
C ASN A 556 -15.87 8.47 32.13
N VAL A 557 -15.96 7.56 33.12
CA VAL A 557 -16.30 7.91 34.51
C VAL A 557 -15.31 7.32 35.51
N TYR A 558 -14.29 8.08 35.94
CA TYR A 558 -13.32 7.59 36.94
C TYR A 558 -13.42 8.28 38.32
N PRO A 559 -13.31 7.55 39.46
CA PRO A 559 -13.40 6.10 39.59
C PRO A 559 -14.84 5.60 39.35
N GLU A 560 -14.98 4.45 38.70
CA GLU A 560 -16.27 3.95 38.25
C GLU A 560 -17.09 3.40 39.43
N PRO A 561 -18.36 3.81 39.58
CA PRO A 561 -19.24 3.21 40.57
C PRO A 561 -19.65 1.80 40.14
N GLY A 562 -19.39 0.78 40.97
CA GLY A 562 -19.88 -0.60 40.74
C GLY A 562 -18.83 -1.70 40.89
N GLY A 563 -17.56 -1.34 41.03
CA GLY A 563 -16.51 -2.29 41.36
C GLY A 563 -16.55 -2.75 42.82
N SER A 564 -16.37 -4.05 43.04
CA SER A 564 -16.20 -4.64 44.37
C SER A 564 -15.39 -5.92 44.31
N GLY A 565 -14.84 -6.35 45.45
CA GLY A 565 -14.03 -7.57 45.50
C GLY A 565 -12.60 -7.40 44.99
N PRO A 566 -11.93 -8.49 44.55
CA PRO A 566 -10.52 -8.48 44.17
C PRO A 566 -10.17 -7.66 42.91
N TRP A 567 -11.19 -7.28 42.13
CA TRP A 567 -11.07 -6.49 40.90
C TRP A 567 -12.00 -5.27 40.98
N PRO A 568 -11.60 -4.23 41.73
CA PRO A 568 -12.46 -3.10 42.04
C PRO A 568 -12.58 -2.07 40.91
N GLY A 569 -11.74 -2.12 39.87
CA GLY A 569 -11.95 -1.34 38.65
C GLY A 569 -12.99 -2.01 37.75
N TYR A 570 -13.87 -1.23 37.14
CA TYR A 570 -15.04 -1.77 36.45
C TYR A 570 -15.54 -0.88 35.33
N GLU A 571 -15.48 -1.38 34.09
CA GLU A 571 -16.12 -0.74 32.93
C GLU A 571 -17.07 -1.70 32.23
N HIS A 572 -18.02 -1.16 31.44
CA HIS A 572 -18.88 -2.00 30.62
C HIS A 572 -19.36 -1.33 29.33
N VAL A 573 -19.66 -2.16 28.34
CA VAL A 573 -20.30 -1.78 27.08
C VAL A 573 -21.48 -2.70 26.79
N ASP A 574 -22.60 -2.12 26.36
CA ASP A 574 -23.79 -2.84 25.91
C ASP A 574 -23.86 -2.87 24.37
N LEU A 575 -23.73 -4.06 23.79
CA LEU A 575 -23.80 -4.34 22.36
C LEU A 575 -25.22 -4.64 21.87
N THR A 576 -26.27 -4.51 22.70
CA THR A 576 -27.64 -4.93 22.36
C THR A 576 -28.18 -4.21 21.11
N ALA A 577 -27.73 -2.97 20.87
CA ALA A 577 -28.13 -2.19 19.70
C ALA A 577 -27.34 -2.55 18.43
N LEU A 578 -26.29 -3.37 18.54
CA LEU A 578 -25.43 -3.75 17.43
C LEU A 578 -25.91 -5.06 16.78
N PRO A 579 -25.71 -5.22 15.46
CA PRO A 579 -26.01 -6.49 14.79
C PRO A 579 -25.04 -7.60 15.23
N ALA A 580 -25.44 -8.85 15.03
CA ALA A 580 -24.49 -9.97 15.09
C ALA A 580 -23.36 -9.74 14.09
N GLY A 581 -22.12 -10.02 14.48
CA GLY A 581 -20.95 -9.71 13.66
C GLY A 581 -19.62 -9.82 14.41
N THR A 582 -18.55 -9.51 13.70
CA THR A 582 -17.18 -9.49 14.21
C THR A 582 -16.79 -8.05 14.58
N TYR A 583 -16.27 -7.86 15.79
CA TYR A 583 -15.88 -6.55 16.32
C TYR A 583 -14.46 -6.60 16.87
N LEU A 584 -13.75 -5.47 16.78
CA LEU A 584 -12.50 -5.29 17.50
C LEU A 584 -12.80 -4.68 18.86
N ILE A 585 -12.30 -5.31 19.90
CA ILE A 585 -12.22 -4.76 21.25
C ILE A 585 -10.85 -4.12 21.39
N ASN A 586 -10.82 -2.86 21.80
CA ASN A 586 -9.61 -2.19 22.29
C ASN A 586 -9.81 -1.84 23.77
N VAL A 587 -9.03 -2.47 24.64
CA VAL A 587 -8.86 -2.01 26.03
C VAL A 587 -7.73 -1.00 26.05
N MET A 588 -8.08 0.26 26.31
CA MET A 588 -7.16 1.39 26.21
C MET A 588 -6.93 2.01 27.57
N VAL A 589 -5.68 2.36 27.86
CA VAL A 589 -5.34 3.21 29.01
C VAL A 589 -5.88 4.63 28.77
N ASN A 590 -6.79 5.06 29.65
CA ASN A 590 -7.35 6.40 29.73
C ASN A 590 -6.74 7.14 30.95
N TYR A 591 -6.57 8.45 30.88
CA TYR A 591 -5.63 9.14 31.78
C TYR A 591 -6.21 9.47 33.17
N SER A 592 -5.44 9.17 34.24
CA SER A 592 -5.36 10.01 35.46
C SER A 592 -4.01 9.88 36.23
N GLY A 593 -2.93 10.46 35.71
CA GLY A 593 -1.66 10.63 36.43
C GLY A 593 -0.79 9.36 36.57
N ALA A 594 0.23 9.40 37.45
CA ALA A 594 1.20 8.30 37.62
C ALA A 594 0.55 7.05 38.23
N GLN A 595 0.16 6.11 37.36
CA GLN A 595 -0.60 4.92 37.72
C GLN A 595 0.28 3.66 37.79
N GLY A 596 -0.14 2.73 38.65
CA GLY A 596 0.54 1.48 38.95
C GLY A 596 0.31 0.42 37.87
N THR A 597 0.99 -0.71 38.02
CA THR A 597 0.80 -1.84 37.10
C THR A 597 -0.66 -2.31 37.19
N THR A 598 -1.35 -2.42 36.06
CA THR A 598 -2.79 -2.70 36.06
C THR A 598 -3.09 -3.94 35.27
N SER A 599 -3.69 -4.92 35.93
CA SER A 599 -4.18 -6.12 35.27
C SER A 599 -5.68 -6.01 35.02
N TYR A 600 -6.17 -6.64 33.96
CA TYR A 600 -7.60 -6.73 33.68
C TYR A 600 -7.99 -8.06 33.02
N PHE A 601 -9.30 -8.34 33.04
CA PHE A 601 -9.94 -9.34 32.19
C PHE A 601 -11.32 -8.85 31.75
N ILE A 602 -11.89 -9.50 30.73
CA ILE A 602 -13.25 -9.21 30.23
C ILE A 602 -14.16 -10.39 30.58
N GLU A 603 -15.39 -10.15 30.97
CA GLU A 603 -16.41 -11.17 31.26
C GLU A 603 -17.78 -10.83 30.65
N THR A 604 -18.59 -11.86 30.45
CA THR A 604 -19.99 -11.74 30.02
C THR A 604 -20.93 -11.59 31.24
N PRO A 605 -22.23 -11.27 31.07
CA PRO A 605 -23.16 -11.07 32.19
C PRO A 605 -23.38 -12.31 33.05
N ARG A 606 -23.05 -13.49 32.51
CA ARG A 606 -23.14 -14.77 33.22
C ARG A 606 -21.88 -15.10 34.02
N GLY A 607 -20.92 -14.19 34.09
CA GLY A 607 -19.63 -14.37 34.78
C GLY A 607 -18.68 -15.31 34.03
N ALA A 608 -18.97 -15.66 32.78
CA ALA A 608 -18.03 -16.39 31.94
C ALA A 608 -16.97 -15.41 31.47
N GLN A 609 -15.75 -15.64 31.90
CA GLN A 609 -14.59 -14.86 31.52
C GLN A 609 -14.25 -15.12 30.05
N LEU A 610 -13.81 -14.09 29.34
CA LEU A 610 -13.36 -14.15 27.96
C LEU A 610 -11.83 -14.20 27.94
N CYS A 611 -11.28 -15.27 27.36
CA CYS A 611 -9.83 -15.47 27.24
C CYS A 611 -9.39 -15.52 25.77
N PRO A 612 -8.22 -14.95 25.44
CA PRO A 612 -7.58 -15.10 24.15
C PRO A 612 -7.22 -16.57 23.83
#